data_AF-A0A960Y440-F1
#
_entry.id   AF-A0A960Y440-F1
#
_cell.length_a   1.000
_cell.length_b   1.000
_cell.length_c   1.000
_cell.angle_alpha   90.00
_cell.angle_beta   90.00
_cell.angle_gamma   90.00
#
_symmetry.space_group_name_H-M   'P 1'
#
loop_
_entity.id
_entity.type
_entity.pdbx_description
1 polymer ?
#
loop_
_entity_poly.entity_id
_entity_poly.type
_entity_poly.pdbx_seq_one_letter_code
_entity_poly.pdbx_strand_id
1 'polypeptide(L)'
;MNLRKINQRIFAVLFLLISISIYSHGDDRPGPHGGRIQMPGAFHTEVLNYQDKGFKVYLLDINFENPTSKNSSVKAKMKASDKETSLVCIAHLDHFYCEKNSSNIKSDGDLYILAERNNAKGVEVKYQLPLKEN
;
A
#
# COMPACT_ATOMS: atom_id res chain seq x y z
N MET A 1 -12.51 -47.07 -30.47
CA MET A 1 -12.33 -45.71 -29.93
C MET A 1 -11.08 -45.71 -29.06
N ASN A 2 -10.06 -44.90 -29.39
CA ASN A 2 -8.69 -45.08 -28.88
C ASN A 2 -8.52 -44.39 -27.51
N LEU A 3 -8.50 -45.18 -26.43
CA LEU A 3 -8.47 -44.72 -25.02
C LEU A 3 -7.31 -43.75 -24.70
N ARG A 4 -6.20 -43.81 -25.45
CA ARG A 4 -5.05 -42.89 -25.28
C ARG A 4 -5.38 -41.43 -25.64
N LYS A 5 -6.28 -41.18 -26.59
CA LYS A 5 -6.66 -39.81 -27.01
C LYS A 5 -7.62 -39.13 -26.03
N ILE A 6 -8.34 -39.91 -25.21
CA ILE A 6 -9.26 -39.40 -24.19
C ILE A 6 -8.47 -38.85 -22.99
N ASN A 7 -7.43 -39.56 -22.55
CA ASN A 7 -6.57 -39.13 -21.44
C ASN A 7 -5.81 -37.82 -21.75
N GLN A 8 -5.44 -37.59 -23.00
CA GLN A 8 -4.70 -36.40 -23.41
C GLN A 8 -5.58 -35.14 -23.49
N ARG A 9 -6.88 -35.29 -23.76
CA ARG A 9 -7.85 -34.17 -23.77
C ARG A 9 -8.30 -33.76 -22.38
N ILE A 10 -8.39 -34.71 -21.45
CA ILE A 10 -8.75 -34.42 -20.04
C ILE A 10 -7.63 -33.63 -19.35
N PHE A 11 -6.37 -33.93 -19.66
CA PHE A 11 -5.22 -33.23 -19.07
C PHE A 11 -5.13 -31.75 -19.51
N ALA A 12 -5.57 -31.42 -20.73
CA ALA A 12 -5.58 -30.05 -21.24
C ALA A 12 -6.66 -29.15 -20.61
N VAL A 13 -7.79 -29.72 -20.19
CA VAL A 13 -8.88 -28.98 -19.52
C VAL A 13 -8.53 -28.67 -18.06
N LEU A 14 -7.76 -29.54 -17.39
CA LEU A 14 -7.39 -29.37 -15.99
C LEU A 14 -6.37 -28.24 -15.77
N PHE A 15 -5.53 -27.94 -16.77
CA PHE A 15 -4.52 -26.87 -16.67
C PHE A 15 -5.10 -25.46 -16.84
N LEU A 16 -6.31 -25.32 -17.41
CA LEU A 16 -6.94 -24.02 -17.67
C LEU A 16 -7.65 -23.42 -16.44
N LEU A 17 -7.80 -24.18 -15.35
CA LEU A 17 -8.53 -23.76 -14.15
C LEU A 17 -7.64 -23.18 -13.03
N ILE A 18 -6.31 -23.11 -13.23
CA ILE A 18 -5.36 -22.69 -12.18
C ILE A 18 -5.07 -21.17 -12.21
N SER A 19 -5.60 -20.42 -13.18
CA SER A 19 -5.49 -18.95 -13.20
C SER A 19 -6.53 -18.27 -12.31
N ILE A 20 -6.68 -18.75 -11.08
CA ILE A 20 -7.34 -17.97 -10.02
C ILE A 20 -6.32 -16.94 -9.58
N SER A 21 -6.51 -15.70 -10.01
CA SER A 21 -5.71 -14.56 -9.58
C SER A 21 -5.66 -14.54 -8.05
N ILE A 22 -4.45 -14.70 -7.50
CA ILE A 22 -4.19 -14.56 -6.07
C ILE A 22 -4.31 -13.05 -5.77
N TYR A 23 -5.54 -12.60 -5.55
CA TYR A 23 -5.85 -11.28 -5.00
C TYR A 23 -5.44 -11.32 -3.53
N SER A 24 -4.16 -11.05 -3.31
CA SER A 24 -3.58 -11.04 -1.97
C SER A 24 -3.96 -9.72 -1.30
N HIS A 25 -4.66 -9.82 -0.17
CA HIS A 25 -4.65 -8.83 0.91
C HIS A 25 -5.42 -7.51 0.73
N GLY A 26 -6.55 -7.48 0.00
CA GLY A 26 -7.50 -6.35 0.11
C GLY A 26 -7.02 -4.99 -0.42
N ASP A 27 -5.82 -4.94 -1.02
CA ASP A 27 -5.14 -3.73 -1.50
C ASP A 27 -5.90 -2.98 -2.62
N ASP A 28 -6.91 -3.59 -3.24
CA ASP A 28 -7.74 -2.95 -4.28
C ASP A 28 -8.94 -2.17 -3.74
N ARG A 29 -9.20 -2.25 -2.43
CA ARG A 29 -10.28 -1.51 -1.77
C ARG A 29 -9.71 -0.34 -0.98
N PRO A 30 -10.46 0.77 -0.85
CA PRO A 30 -10.10 1.80 0.10
C PRO A 30 -10.08 1.23 1.52
N GLY A 31 -9.17 1.74 2.34
CA GLY A 31 -9.09 1.39 3.74
C GLY A 31 -10.21 2.00 4.58
N PRO A 32 -10.21 1.73 5.90
CA PRO A 32 -11.25 2.20 6.82
C PRO A 32 -11.38 3.73 6.88
N HIS A 33 -10.34 4.47 6.50
CA HIS A 33 -10.37 5.94 6.45
C HIS A 33 -10.58 6.48 5.03
N GLY A 34 -10.80 5.61 4.03
CA GLY A 34 -10.98 5.98 2.63
C GLY A 34 -9.67 6.12 1.85
N GLY A 35 -8.54 5.77 2.45
CA GLY A 35 -7.21 5.86 1.83
C GLY A 35 -6.84 4.64 0.99
N ARG A 36 -5.68 4.71 0.33
CA ARG A 36 -5.11 3.59 -0.43
C ARG A 36 -4.32 2.68 0.49
N ILE A 37 -4.52 1.37 0.37
CA ILE A 37 -3.82 0.37 1.17
C ILE A 37 -2.62 -0.21 0.39
N GLN A 38 -1.55 -0.50 1.11
CA GLN A 38 -0.48 -1.43 0.69
C GLN A 38 -0.09 -2.32 1.87
N MET A 39 0.43 -3.52 1.59
CA MET A 39 0.95 -4.44 2.60
C MET A 39 2.50 -4.45 2.63
N PRO A 40 3.15 -3.67 3.52
CA PRO A 40 4.61 -3.70 3.67
C PRO A 40 5.14 -4.92 4.43
N GLY A 41 4.29 -5.78 4.99
CA GLY A 41 4.72 -6.94 5.77
C GLY A 41 3.61 -7.46 6.67
N ALA A 42 3.88 -7.63 7.97
CA ALA A 42 2.90 -8.15 8.95
C ALA A 42 1.80 -7.13 9.35
N PHE A 43 1.62 -6.07 8.58
CA PHE A 43 0.67 -4.98 8.81
C PHE A 43 0.40 -4.26 7.48
N HIS A 44 -0.58 -3.36 7.49
CA HIS A 44 -0.94 -2.57 6.31
C HIS A 44 -0.67 -1.08 6.53
N THR A 45 -0.36 -0.38 5.45
CA THR A 45 -0.28 1.08 5.42
C THR A 45 -1.46 1.62 4.62
N GLU A 46 -2.23 2.52 5.21
CA GLU A 46 -3.28 3.27 4.50
C GLU A 46 -2.86 4.73 4.35
N VAL A 47 -2.90 5.27 3.13
CA VAL A 47 -2.43 6.62 2.82
C VAL A 47 -3.53 7.47 2.20
N LEU A 48 -3.67 8.70 2.72
CA LEU A 48 -4.61 9.71 2.24
C LEU A 48 -3.86 11.00 1.91
N ASN A 49 -4.38 11.77 0.95
CA ASN A 49 -3.96 13.16 0.77
C ASN A 49 -4.39 13.98 2.00
N TYR A 50 -3.56 14.93 2.42
CA TYR A 50 -3.87 15.88 3.48
C TYR A 50 -3.82 17.30 2.92
N GLN A 51 -4.94 17.74 2.36
CA GLN A 51 -5.17 19.13 1.91
C GLN A 51 -4.05 19.70 1.03
N ASP A 52 -3.43 18.87 0.18
CA ASP A 52 -2.29 19.23 -0.68
C ASP A 52 -1.04 19.75 0.08
N LYS A 53 -0.99 19.54 1.40
CA LYS A 53 0.15 19.86 2.28
C LYS A 53 1.02 18.66 2.56
N GLY A 54 0.46 17.46 2.44
CA GLY A 54 1.11 16.23 2.89
C GLY A 54 0.24 15.00 2.71
N PHE A 55 0.58 13.98 3.46
CA PHE A 55 -0.14 12.71 3.51
C PHE A 55 -0.43 12.31 4.95
N LYS A 56 -1.61 11.75 5.19
CA LYS A 56 -1.88 10.96 6.39
C LYS A 56 -1.51 9.52 6.13
N VAL A 57 -0.80 8.90 7.05
CA VAL A 57 -0.38 7.49 6.98
C VAL A 57 -0.86 6.77 8.23
N TYR A 58 -1.76 5.81 8.06
CA TYR A 58 -2.24 4.92 9.11
C TYR A 58 -1.52 3.57 9.03
N LEU A 59 -1.15 3.01 10.18
CA LEU A 59 -0.55 1.68 10.29
C LEU A 59 -1.56 0.70 10.90
N LEU A 60 -2.22 -0.06 10.04
CA LEU A 60 -3.32 -0.96 10.39
C LEU A 60 -2.82 -2.37 10.62
N ASP A 61 -3.55 -3.16 11.41
CA ASP A 61 -3.27 -4.59 11.54
C ASP A 61 -3.70 -5.40 10.29
N ILE A 62 -3.64 -6.73 10.39
CA ILE A 62 -3.98 -7.64 9.29
C ILE A 62 -5.47 -7.60 8.88
N ASN A 63 -6.34 -7.08 9.76
CA ASN A 63 -7.77 -6.94 9.52
C ASN A 63 -8.14 -5.54 9.01
N PHE A 64 -7.15 -4.70 8.70
CA PHE A 64 -7.32 -3.29 8.33
C PHE A 64 -7.93 -2.46 9.48
N GLU A 65 -7.61 -2.81 10.72
CA GLU A 65 -8.12 -2.13 11.91
C GLU A 65 -6.98 -1.63 12.81
N ASN A 66 -7.34 -1.03 13.95
CA ASN A 66 -6.43 -0.69 15.05
C ASN A 66 -5.19 0.13 14.62
N PRO A 67 -5.41 1.33 14.04
CA PRO A 67 -4.34 2.25 13.70
C PRO A 67 -3.54 2.66 14.95
N THR A 68 -2.22 2.69 14.84
CA THR A 68 -1.35 3.09 15.96
C THR A 68 -0.05 3.73 15.47
N SER A 69 0.42 4.75 16.19
CA SER A 69 1.79 5.27 16.08
C SER A 69 2.71 4.83 17.22
N LYS A 70 2.15 4.21 18.27
CA LYS A 70 2.93 3.76 19.42
C LYS A 70 3.97 2.73 18.97
N ASN A 71 5.21 2.90 19.42
CA ASN A 71 6.34 2.04 19.05
C ASN A 71 6.43 1.80 17.53
N SER A 72 6.09 2.83 16.77
CA SER A 72 5.96 2.76 15.32
C SER A 72 6.66 3.98 14.69
N SER A 73 7.06 3.86 13.44
CA SER A 73 7.69 4.96 12.71
C SER A 73 7.36 4.89 11.23
N VAL A 74 7.38 6.06 10.58
CA VAL A 74 7.18 6.20 9.13
C VAL A 74 8.27 7.09 8.58
N LYS A 75 8.89 6.64 7.49
CA LYS A 75 9.72 7.46 6.60
C LYS A 75 9.02 7.54 5.26
N ALA A 76 8.89 8.76 4.75
CA ALA A 76 8.23 9.01 3.48
C ALA A 76 9.12 9.83 2.55
N LYS A 77 9.11 9.48 1.28
CA LYS A 77 9.78 10.24 0.22
C LYS A 77 8.90 10.27 -1.03
N MET A 78 8.94 11.39 -1.73
CA MET A 78 8.31 11.52 -3.04
C MET A 78 9.37 11.46 -4.13
N LYS A 79 9.02 10.83 -5.25
CA LYS A 79 9.81 10.87 -6.48
C LYS A 79 8.94 11.40 -7.61
N ALA A 80 9.31 12.56 -8.14
CA ALA A 80 8.72 13.15 -9.33
C ALA A 80 9.82 13.36 -10.38
N SER A 81 9.69 12.66 -11.51
CA SER A 81 10.77 12.55 -12.51
C SER A 81 12.09 12.10 -11.85
N ASP A 82 13.16 12.89 -11.94
CA ASP A 82 14.47 12.60 -11.35
C ASP A 82 14.70 13.22 -9.97
N LYS A 83 13.68 13.89 -9.40
CA LYS A 83 13.81 14.56 -8.10
C LYS A 83 13.19 13.72 -7.00
N GLU A 84 14.03 13.35 -6.03
CA GLU A 84 13.59 12.76 -4.77
C GLU A 84 13.44 13.84 -3.71
N THR A 85 12.41 13.76 -2.88
CA THR A 85 12.14 14.71 -1.79
C THR A 85 11.65 13.95 -0.57
N SER A 86 12.45 13.96 0.49
CA SER A 86 12.04 13.42 1.79
C SER A 86 10.96 14.29 2.43
N LEU A 87 10.00 13.64 3.07
CA LEU A 87 8.95 14.29 3.86
C LEU A 87 9.29 14.18 5.34
N VAL A 88 8.86 15.17 6.12
CA VAL A 88 8.94 15.12 7.57
C VAL A 88 7.68 14.46 8.09
N CYS A 89 7.81 13.32 8.77
CA CYS A 89 6.69 12.58 9.32
C CYS A 89 6.59 12.77 10.84
N ILE A 90 5.46 13.29 11.31
CA ILE A 90 5.18 13.55 12.72
C ILE A 90 4.11 12.56 13.19
N ALA A 91 4.38 11.89 14.32
CA ALA A 91 3.46 10.94 14.91
C ALA A 91 2.29 11.64 15.63
N HIS A 92 1.08 11.16 15.37
CA HIS A 92 -0.16 11.45 16.10
C HIS A 92 -0.67 10.17 16.74
N LEU A 93 -1.77 10.20 17.51
CA LEU A 93 -2.21 9.05 18.32
C LEU A 93 -2.34 7.74 17.51
N ASP A 94 -2.92 7.84 16.31
CA ASP A 94 -3.30 6.72 15.44
C ASP A 94 -2.68 6.78 14.04
N HIS A 95 -2.00 7.87 13.68
CA HIS A 95 -1.44 8.06 12.34
C HIS A 95 -0.17 8.91 12.35
N PHE A 96 0.42 9.08 11.17
CA PHE A 96 1.53 10.00 10.92
C PHE A 96 1.11 11.03 9.89
N TYR A 97 1.44 12.31 10.11
CA TYR A 97 1.39 13.34 9.06
C TYR A 97 2.76 13.48 8.44
N CYS A 98 2.85 13.23 7.14
CA CYS A 98 4.07 13.39 6.36
C CYS A 98 3.93 14.61 5.44
N GLU A 99 4.63 15.70 5.76
CA GLU A 99 4.51 16.98 5.06
C GLU A 99 5.84 17.41 4.44
N LYS A 100 5.75 18.30 3.45
CA LYS A 100 6.91 18.98 2.85
C LYS A 100 7.06 20.35 3.52
N ASN A 101 8.26 20.71 3.94
CA ASN A 101 8.56 22.02 4.56
C ASN A 101 8.21 23.25 3.69
N SER A 102 7.91 23.07 2.40
CA SER A 102 7.45 24.14 1.50
C SER A 102 6.02 23.86 1.05
N SER A 103 5.08 24.73 1.42
CA SER A 103 3.65 24.62 1.10
C SER A 103 3.41 24.40 -0.40
N ASN A 104 2.47 23.50 -0.72
CA ASN A 104 2.05 22.98 -2.02
C ASN A 104 2.80 21.72 -2.50
N ILE A 105 2.18 20.56 -2.24
CA ILE A 105 2.48 19.30 -2.89
C ILE A 105 1.53 19.12 -4.08
N LYS A 106 1.94 19.56 -5.27
CA LYS A 106 1.35 19.06 -6.52
C LYS A 106 1.96 17.68 -6.78
N SER A 107 1.15 16.65 -6.61
CA SER A 107 1.59 15.26 -6.42
C SER A 107 1.36 14.46 -7.71
N ASP A 108 2.22 14.69 -8.69
CA ASP A 108 2.44 13.72 -9.77
C ASP A 108 3.71 12.92 -9.46
N GLY A 109 3.69 11.62 -9.74
CA GLY A 109 4.82 10.72 -9.49
C GLY A 109 4.50 9.61 -8.50
N ASP A 110 5.48 9.22 -7.69
CA ASP A 110 5.38 8.12 -6.73
C ASP A 110 5.67 8.60 -5.30
N LEU A 111 4.87 8.17 -4.35
CA LEU A 111 5.13 8.26 -2.91
C LEU A 111 5.64 6.90 -2.42
N TYR A 112 6.77 6.91 -1.72
CA TYR A 112 7.33 5.73 -1.10
C TYR A 112 7.20 5.84 0.41
N ILE A 113 6.72 4.77 1.04
CA ILE A 113 6.55 4.66 2.48
C ILE A 113 7.38 3.48 2.97
N LEU A 114 8.26 3.73 3.94
CA LEU A 114 8.90 2.70 4.74
C LEU A 114 8.39 2.85 6.17
N ALA A 115 7.75 1.81 6.68
CA ALA A 115 7.08 1.86 7.97
C ALA A 115 7.55 0.73 8.90
N GLU A 116 7.42 0.99 10.20
CA GLU A 116 7.57 0.02 11.27
C GLU A 116 6.37 0.15 12.19
N ARG A 117 5.63 -0.94 12.45
CA ARG A 117 4.45 -0.95 13.32
C ARG A 117 4.71 -1.82 14.53
N ASN A 118 4.60 -1.28 15.74
CA ASN A 118 4.86 -2.03 16.99
C ASN A 118 6.21 -2.78 16.97
N ASN A 119 7.27 -2.11 16.53
CA ASN A 119 8.61 -2.67 16.29
C ASN A 119 8.74 -3.71 15.17
N ALA A 120 7.66 -4.02 14.44
CA ALA A 120 7.70 -4.89 13.27
C ALA A 120 8.04 -4.07 12.03
N LYS A 121 9.20 -4.34 11.42
CA LYS A 121 9.68 -3.64 10.23
C LYS A 121 8.97 -4.12 8.97
N GLY A 122 8.46 -3.18 8.19
CA GLY A 122 7.96 -3.42 6.85
C GLY A 122 9.02 -3.18 5.77
N VAL A 123 8.71 -3.59 4.54
CA VAL A 123 9.44 -3.18 3.33
C VAL A 123 8.92 -1.84 2.83
N GLU A 124 9.71 -1.19 1.97
CA GLU A 124 9.28 0.03 1.29
C GLU A 124 8.16 -0.29 0.28
N VAL A 125 7.03 0.40 0.40
CA VAL A 125 5.88 0.27 -0.50
C VAL A 125 5.67 1.55 -1.29
N LYS A 126 5.04 1.43 -2.45
CA LYS A 126 4.89 2.52 -3.42
C LYS A 126 3.42 2.85 -3.66
N TYR A 127 3.11 4.13 -3.66
CA TYR A 127 1.81 4.70 -3.99
C TYR A 127 1.94 5.60 -5.20
N GLN A 128 1.22 5.30 -6.28
CA GLN A 128 1.15 6.19 -7.43
C GLN A 128 0.29 7.41 -7.09
N LEU A 129 0.82 8.60 -7.40
CA LEU A 129 0.17 9.88 -7.20
C LEU A 129 -0.43 10.41 -8.52
N PRO A 130 -1.50 11.22 -8.50
CA PRO A 130 -2.24 11.64 -7.30
C PRO A 130 -3.00 10.45 -6.68
N LEU A 131 -3.12 10.47 -5.34
CA LEU A 131 -3.98 9.50 -4.67
C LEU A 131 -5.41 9.78 -5.11
N LYS A 132 -6.04 8.83 -5.80
CA LYS A 132 -7.47 8.96 -6.11
C LYS A 132 -8.22 8.94 -4.79
N GLU A 133 -8.82 10.07 -4.42
CA GLU A 133 -9.85 10.13 -3.39
C GLU A 133 -11.11 9.47 -3.97
N ASN A 134 -11.72 8.56 -3.21
CA ASN A 134 -13.02 7.96 -3.52
C ASN A 134 -14.07 8.54 -2.58
#